data_AF-A0A966TKD0-F1
#
_entry.id   AF-A0A966TKD0-F1
#
_cell.length_a   1.000
_cell.length_b   1.000
_cell.length_c   1.000
_cell.angle_alpha   90.00
_cell.angle_beta   90.00
_cell.angle_gamma   90.00
#
_symmetry.space_group_name_H-M   'P 1'
#
loop_
_entity.id
_entity.type
_entity.pdbx_description
1 polymer ?
#
loop_
_entity_poly.entity_id
_entity_poly.type
_entity_poly.pdbx_seq_one_letter_code
_entity_poly.pdbx_strand_id
1 'polypeptide(L)'
;MSPNFSQATAPRSHAQMSRHFIASALAFGGLFTAVVAWAQTDNTVGKLKRNEKISCKPIEPNFCLNMHVSCAGKTNYEAFAFSLQASDTKGTINVAKAFDQYSDLYASANVQWSSDNSYLILSPANGKGYIKVFDNGKYVFRYYPINQEGIMSIGFCE
;
A
#
# COMPACT_ATOMS: atom_id res chain seq x y z
N MET A 1 -29.87 19.93 77.85
CA MET A 1 -29.52 19.02 78.95
C MET A 1 -28.44 18.07 78.46
N SER A 2 -27.20 18.29 78.86
CA SER A 2 -26.16 17.22 78.91
C SER A 2 -26.29 16.50 80.26
N PRO A 3 -25.86 15.23 80.38
CA PRO A 3 -24.45 14.93 80.71
C PRO A 3 -23.89 13.77 79.85
N ASN A 4 -22.61 13.63 79.50
CA ASN A 4 -21.30 13.76 80.17
C ASN A 4 -20.85 12.50 80.93
N PHE A 5 -19.52 12.21 80.86
CA PHE A 5 -18.71 11.10 81.43
C PHE A 5 -18.70 9.77 80.66
N SER A 6 -17.63 8.98 80.52
CA SER A 6 -16.16 9.06 80.79
C SER A 6 -15.53 7.79 80.15
N GLN A 7 -14.49 7.90 79.33
CA GLN A 7 -13.05 7.67 79.61
C GLN A 7 -12.60 6.28 80.10
N ALA A 8 -11.54 5.80 79.40
CA ALA A 8 -10.48 4.86 79.79
C ALA A 8 -10.89 3.39 80.03
N THR A 9 -10.12 2.36 79.66
CA THR A 9 -8.67 2.18 79.90
C THR A 9 -8.17 0.96 79.10
N ALA A 10 -6.95 1.01 78.58
CA ALA A 10 -6.20 -0.15 78.09
C ALA A 10 -5.32 -0.76 79.20
N PRO A 11 -4.86 -2.01 79.03
CA PRO A 11 -3.44 -2.35 79.30
C PRO A 11 -2.85 -3.14 78.09
N ARG A 12 -1.69 -2.79 77.51
CA ARG A 12 -0.29 -3.14 77.91
C ARG A 12 -0.17 -4.60 78.41
N SER A 13 0.71 -5.49 77.93
CA SER A 13 1.99 -5.30 77.24
C SER A 13 2.74 -6.64 77.03
N HIS A 14 3.72 -6.66 76.09
CA HIS A 14 4.94 -7.50 76.02
C HIS A 14 4.77 -9.03 75.83
N ALA A 15 5.58 -9.79 75.09
CA ALA A 15 6.75 -9.63 74.20
C ALA A 15 6.75 -10.92 73.32
N GLN A 16 7.34 -11.00 72.12
CA GLN A 16 8.74 -11.40 71.90
C GLN A 16 8.90 -11.54 70.36
N MET A 17 9.76 -10.73 69.71
CA MET A 17 10.98 -11.17 69.00
C MET A 17 10.82 -12.51 68.23
N SER A 18 11.11 -12.65 66.94
CA SER A 18 12.14 -12.00 66.14
C SER A 18 12.03 -12.50 64.68
N ARG A 19 12.12 -11.55 63.73
CA ARG A 19 12.80 -11.62 62.40
C ARG A 19 12.47 -12.76 61.41
N HIS A 20 11.96 -12.40 60.24
CA HIS A 20 12.69 -12.32 58.95
C HIS A 20 11.66 -11.97 57.83
N PHE A 21 11.66 -10.72 57.34
CA PHE A 21 12.27 -10.27 56.07
C PHE A 21 11.47 -10.62 54.78
N ILE A 22 10.86 -9.56 54.23
CA ILE A 22 10.76 -9.16 52.81
C ILE A 22 10.01 -10.08 51.84
N ALA A 23 8.90 -9.57 51.28
CA ALA A 23 8.89 -9.14 49.87
C ALA A 23 7.58 -8.42 49.50
N SER A 24 7.74 -7.18 49.05
CA SER A 24 6.74 -6.37 48.37
C SER A 24 6.28 -7.07 47.09
N ALA A 25 4.97 -7.27 46.93
CA ALA A 25 4.38 -7.51 45.62
C ALA A 25 3.60 -6.24 45.22
N LEU A 26 4.25 -5.40 44.41
CA LEU A 26 3.59 -4.32 43.68
C LEU A 26 2.60 -4.97 42.71
N ALA A 27 1.31 -4.66 42.90
CA ALA A 27 0.25 -5.11 42.01
C ALA A 27 0.43 -4.45 40.64
N PHE A 28 0.57 -5.29 39.61
CA PHE A 28 0.61 -4.93 38.20
C PHE A 28 -0.71 -4.27 37.77
N GLY A 29 -0.71 -2.95 37.63
CA GLY A 29 -1.74 -2.19 36.93
C GLY A 29 -1.32 -1.91 35.49
N GLY A 30 -1.28 -2.94 34.64
CA GLY A 30 -1.01 -2.80 33.21
C GLY A 30 -2.27 -2.42 32.45
N LEU A 31 -2.48 -1.13 32.20
CA LEU A 31 -3.49 -0.63 31.28
C LEU A 31 -3.04 -0.96 29.83
N PHE A 32 -3.49 -2.08 29.28
CA PHE A 32 -3.28 -2.39 27.86
C PHE A 32 -4.22 -1.50 27.03
N THR A 33 -3.73 -0.34 26.60
CA THR A 33 -4.33 0.39 25.48
C THR A 33 -4.12 -0.43 24.21
N ALA A 34 -5.13 -1.21 23.84
CA ALA A 34 -5.20 -1.83 22.53
C ALA A 34 -5.31 -0.73 21.47
N VAL A 35 -4.16 -0.30 20.93
CA VAL A 35 -4.10 0.52 19.73
C VAL A 35 -4.65 -0.36 18.61
N VAL A 36 -5.88 -0.08 18.17
CA VAL A 36 -6.44 -0.65 16.96
C VAL A 36 -5.61 -0.09 15.81
N ALA A 37 -4.54 -0.79 15.45
CA ALA A 37 -3.83 -0.58 14.21
C ALA A 37 -4.83 -0.93 13.11
N TRP A 38 -5.40 0.09 12.49
CA TRP A 38 -6.13 -0.06 11.24
C TRP A 38 -5.14 -0.68 10.26
N ALA A 39 -5.26 -1.97 10.02
CA ALA A 39 -4.58 -2.60 8.91
C ALA A 39 -5.15 -1.94 7.66
N GLN A 40 -4.49 -0.89 7.17
CA GLN A 40 -4.73 -0.37 5.83
C GLN A 40 -4.46 -1.56 4.92
N THR A 41 -5.53 -2.12 4.37
CA THR A 41 -5.44 -3.05 3.25
C THR A 41 -4.60 -2.35 2.20
N ASP A 42 -3.39 -2.85 2.03
CA ASP A 42 -2.34 -2.15 1.32
C ASP A 42 -2.60 -2.29 -0.18
N ASN A 43 -3.31 -1.29 -0.73
CA ASN A 43 -3.75 -1.29 -2.11
C ASN A 43 -2.56 -0.96 -3.05
N THR A 44 -2.67 -1.36 -4.32
CA THR A 44 -1.57 -1.29 -5.27
C THR A 44 -1.07 0.15 -5.49
N VAL A 45 -1.98 1.12 -5.50
CA VAL A 45 -1.64 2.55 -5.63
C VAL A 45 -0.90 3.05 -4.38
N GLY A 46 -1.28 2.59 -3.19
CA GLY A 46 -0.63 2.89 -1.93
C GLY A 46 0.82 2.39 -1.87
N LYS A 47 1.07 1.15 -2.33
CA LYS A 47 2.42 0.61 -2.50
C LYS A 47 3.27 1.49 -3.41
N LEU A 48 2.73 1.86 -4.56
CA LEU A 48 3.42 2.72 -5.53
C LEU A 48 3.71 4.12 -4.98
N LYS A 49 2.81 4.72 -4.17
CA LYS A 49 3.08 6.01 -3.52
C LYS A 49 4.27 5.96 -2.55
N ARG A 50 4.52 4.81 -1.95
CA ARG A 50 5.70 4.57 -1.11
C ARG A 50 6.93 4.15 -1.93
N ASN A 51 6.85 4.29 -3.26
CA ASN A 51 7.88 3.90 -4.21
C ASN A 51 8.25 2.40 -4.12
N GLU A 52 7.30 1.56 -3.70
CA GLU A 52 7.48 0.12 -3.70
C GLU A 52 7.38 -0.42 -5.13
N LYS A 53 8.10 -1.52 -5.38
CA LYS A 53 8.05 -2.23 -6.65
C LYS A 53 6.84 -3.15 -6.67
N ILE A 54 5.99 -3.02 -7.69
CA ILE A 54 4.92 -3.98 -7.95
C ILE A 54 5.20 -4.75 -9.24
N SER A 55 4.61 -5.93 -9.38
CA SER A 55 4.73 -6.76 -10.59
C SER A 55 3.38 -6.90 -11.28
N CYS A 56 3.34 -6.65 -12.59
CA CYS A 56 2.15 -6.67 -13.42
C CYS A 56 2.21 -7.83 -14.42
N LYS A 57 1.10 -8.57 -14.53
CA LYS A 57 0.95 -9.71 -15.44
C LYS A 57 -0.25 -9.50 -16.37
N PRO A 58 -0.07 -9.62 -17.69
CA PRO A 58 -1.16 -9.48 -18.65
C PRO A 58 -2.12 -10.68 -18.61
N ILE A 59 -3.39 -10.43 -18.90
CA ILE A 59 -4.41 -11.46 -19.14
C ILE A 59 -4.73 -11.57 -20.62
N GLU A 60 -4.90 -10.43 -21.31
CA GLU A 60 -5.35 -10.42 -22.69
C GLU A 60 -4.82 -9.21 -23.45
N PRO A 61 -4.20 -9.40 -24.63
CA PRO A 61 -3.90 -8.33 -25.56
C PRO A 61 -5.02 -8.15 -26.59
N ASN A 62 -5.27 -6.89 -26.98
CA ASN A 62 -6.23 -6.51 -28.02
C ASN A 62 -5.63 -5.46 -28.97
N PHE A 63 -6.07 -5.46 -30.22
CA PHE A 63 -5.77 -4.39 -31.18
C PHE A 63 -6.71 -3.20 -31.01
N CYS A 64 -6.17 -1.99 -31.08
CA CYS A 64 -6.97 -0.76 -30.99
C CYS A 64 -6.64 0.17 -32.17
N LEU A 65 -7.67 0.50 -32.96
CA LEU A 65 -7.53 1.30 -34.18
C LEU A 65 -7.27 2.78 -33.88
N ASN A 66 -7.72 3.28 -32.72
CA ASN A 66 -7.44 4.64 -32.27
C ASN A 66 -7.53 4.76 -30.73
N MET A 67 -7.11 5.92 -30.21
CA MET A 67 -7.13 6.22 -28.77
C MET A 67 -8.54 6.36 -28.17
N HIS A 68 -9.56 6.61 -29.00
CA HIS A 68 -10.86 7.14 -28.58
C HIS A 68 -12.05 6.18 -28.73
N VAL A 69 -12.00 5.16 -29.60
CA VAL A 69 -13.22 4.51 -30.14
C VAL A 69 -12.99 3.04 -30.52
N SER A 70 -12.75 2.19 -29.52
CA SER A 70 -12.87 0.71 -29.62
C SER A 70 -11.63 -0.07 -30.05
N CYS A 71 -11.43 -1.19 -29.35
CA CYS A 71 -10.46 -2.21 -29.72
C CYS A 71 -11.19 -3.30 -30.52
N ALA A 72 -10.58 -3.77 -31.60
CA ALA A 72 -11.18 -4.62 -32.62
C ALA A 72 -11.18 -6.12 -32.25
N GLY A 73 -10.57 -6.49 -31.13
CA GLY A 73 -10.52 -7.86 -30.60
C GLY A 73 -9.10 -8.33 -30.31
N LYS A 74 -8.97 -9.63 -30.01
CA LYS A 74 -7.70 -10.30 -29.70
C LYS A 74 -6.67 -10.10 -30.79
N THR A 75 -5.42 -10.04 -30.39
CA THR A 75 -4.27 -9.83 -31.27
C THR A 75 -3.23 -10.95 -31.13
N ASN A 76 -2.39 -11.13 -32.15
CA ASN A 76 -1.20 -11.97 -32.10
C ASN A 76 0.01 -11.25 -31.50
N TYR A 77 -0.10 -9.96 -31.16
CA TYR A 77 0.95 -9.24 -30.45
C TYR A 77 1.16 -9.85 -29.06
N GLU A 78 2.42 -10.10 -28.74
CA GLU A 78 2.79 -10.64 -27.43
C GLU A 78 2.52 -9.61 -26.33
N ALA A 79 1.72 -10.00 -25.35
CA ALA A 79 1.62 -9.29 -24.10
C ALA A 79 2.85 -9.61 -23.23
N PHE A 80 3.31 -8.65 -22.44
CA PHE A 80 4.49 -8.81 -21.61
C PHE A 80 4.20 -8.47 -20.14
N ALA A 81 4.82 -9.22 -19.25
CA ALA A 81 4.87 -8.87 -17.83
C ALA A 81 5.89 -7.75 -17.63
N PHE A 82 5.65 -6.91 -16.62
CA PHE A 82 6.55 -5.82 -16.27
C PHE A 82 6.50 -5.55 -14.77
N SER A 83 7.58 -5.02 -14.22
CA SER A 83 7.54 -4.41 -12.89
C SER A 83 7.43 -2.91 -13.01
N LEU A 84 6.75 -2.29 -12.04
CA LEU A 84 6.50 -0.85 -12.02
C LEU A 84 6.98 -0.26 -10.69
N GLN A 85 7.59 0.93 -10.77
CA GLN A 85 7.87 1.83 -9.65
C GLN A 85 7.46 3.24 -10.02
N ALA A 86 7.06 4.03 -9.02
CA ALA A 86 6.65 5.42 -9.21
C ALA A 86 7.04 6.28 -8.01
N SER A 87 7.47 7.51 -8.30
CA SER A 87 7.53 8.63 -7.39
C SER A 87 6.37 9.59 -7.65
N ASP A 88 6.33 10.71 -6.94
CA ASP A 88 5.27 11.71 -7.07
C ASP A 88 5.05 12.19 -8.50
N THR A 89 6.11 12.29 -9.31
CA THR A 89 6.03 12.85 -10.67
C THR A 89 6.56 11.93 -11.76
N LYS A 90 7.32 10.89 -11.41
CA LYS A 90 8.02 10.03 -12.37
C LYS A 90 7.80 8.56 -12.09
N GLY A 91 7.78 7.75 -13.14
CA GLY A 91 7.64 6.31 -13.03
C GLY A 91 8.49 5.60 -14.06
N THR A 92 8.80 4.34 -13.77
CA THR A 92 9.60 3.48 -14.63
C THR A 92 9.01 2.08 -14.67
N ILE A 93 9.18 1.41 -15.81
CA ILE A 93 8.90 -0.01 -15.92
C ILE A 93 10.17 -0.77 -16.23
N ASN A 94 10.21 -2.02 -15.77
CA ASN A 94 11.22 -2.98 -16.16
C ASN A 94 10.52 -4.18 -16.80
N VAL A 95 10.94 -4.53 -18.01
CA VAL A 95 10.41 -5.65 -18.80
C VAL A 95 11.50 -6.70 -19.03
N ALA A 96 11.12 -7.85 -19.60
CA ALA A 96 12.11 -8.83 -20.07
C ALA A 96 12.83 -8.33 -21.34
N LYS A 97 14.06 -8.83 -21.58
CA LYS A 97 14.94 -8.38 -22.68
C LYS A 97 14.28 -8.31 -24.06
N ALA A 98 13.38 -9.24 -24.37
CA ALA A 98 12.65 -9.26 -25.64
C ALA A 98 11.75 -8.02 -25.86
N PHE A 99 11.50 -7.25 -24.81
CA PHE A 99 10.60 -6.11 -24.77
C PHE A 99 11.30 -4.80 -24.36
N ASP A 100 12.65 -4.76 -24.32
CA ASP A 100 13.44 -3.65 -23.74
C ASP A 100 13.07 -2.27 -24.31
N GLN A 101 12.59 -2.18 -25.56
CA GLN A 101 12.09 -0.93 -26.11
C GLN A 101 11.03 -0.23 -25.23
N TYR A 102 10.26 -1.01 -24.44
CA TYR A 102 9.26 -0.46 -23.53
C TYR A 102 9.87 0.05 -22.22
N SER A 103 10.96 -0.56 -21.73
CA SER A 103 11.73 0.01 -20.61
C SER A 103 12.27 1.39 -21.00
N ASP A 104 12.86 1.51 -22.20
CA ASP A 104 13.41 2.78 -22.70
C ASP A 104 12.32 3.84 -22.88
N LEU A 105 11.19 3.45 -23.46
CA LEU A 105 10.04 4.33 -23.68
C LEU A 105 9.50 4.93 -22.36
N TYR A 106 9.58 4.17 -21.26
CA TYR A 106 9.06 4.55 -19.94
C TYR A 106 10.15 4.88 -18.92
N ALA A 107 11.42 5.02 -19.32
CA ALA A 107 12.55 5.26 -18.41
C ALA A 107 12.44 6.55 -17.57
N SER A 108 11.56 7.48 -17.97
CA SER A 108 11.19 8.66 -17.17
C SER A 108 9.75 9.08 -17.44
N ALA A 109 8.84 8.11 -17.39
CA ALA A 109 7.42 8.35 -17.63
C ALA A 109 6.86 9.36 -16.63
N ASN A 110 5.98 10.24 -17.10
CA ASN A 110 5.27 11.18 -16.24
C ASN A 110 4.17 10.44 -15.48
N VAL A 111 4.05 10.72 -14.18
CA VAL A 111 3.02 10.12 -13.33
C VAL A 111 1.94 11.15 -13.04
N GLN A 112 0.69 10.71 -13.14
CA GLN A 112 -0.50 11.45 -12.73
C GLN A 112 -1.29 10.59 -11.74
N TRP A 113 -1.40 11.06 -10.52
CA TRP A 113 -2.22 10.43 -9.49
C TRP A 113 -3.66 10.94 -9.59
N SER A 114 -4.64 10.05 -9.41
CA SER A 114 -6.01 10.50 -9.21
C SER A 114 -6.13 11.22 -7.87
N SER A 115 -7.01 12.22 -7.77
CA SER A 115 -7.19 13.03 -6.56
C SER A 115 -7.67 12.21 -5.35
N ASP A 116 -8.39 11.12 -5.60
CA ASP A 116 -8.92 10.17 -4.62
C ASP A 116 -7.99 8.96 -4.38
N ASN A 117 -6.85 8.88 -5.07
CA ASN A 117 -5.92 7.75 -5.04
C ASN A 117 -6.51 6.40 -5.48
N SER A 118 -7.62 6.39 -6.22
CA SER A 118 -8.19 5.18 -6.81
C SER A 118 -7.38 4.66 -8.01
N TYR A 119 -6.56 5.50 -8.65
CA TYR A 119 -5.66 5.09 -9.72
C TYR A 119 -4.47 6.03 -9.92
N LEU A 120 -3.53 5.59 -10.75
CA LEU A 120 -2.49 6.44 -11.34
C LEU A 120 -2.35 6.15 -12.83
N ILE A 121 -1.76 7.10 -13.57
CA ILE A 121 -1.45 6.99 -14.99
C ILE A 121 0.04 7.29 -15.18
N LEU A 122 0.77 6.37 -15.80
CA LEU A 122 2.09 6.61 -16.36
C LEU A 122 1.96 6.90 -17.86
N SER A 123 2.53 8.03 -18.29
CA SER A 123 2.59 8.40 -19.70
C SER A 123 4.05 8.53 -20.14
N PRO A 124 4.46 7.91 -21.26
CA PRO A 124 5.82 8.03 -21.76
C PRO A 124 6.12 9.48 -22.17
N ALA A 125 7.36 9.93 -22.00
CA ALA A 125 7.72 11.34 -22.22
C ALA A 125 7.50 11.82 -23.67
N ASN A 126 7.77 10.94 -24.65
CA ASN A 126 7.80 11.27 -26.08
C ASN A 126 6.84 10.40 -26.92
N GLY A 127 5.89 9.71 -26.30
CA GLY A 127 5.07 8.68 -26.95
C GLY A 127 3.56 8.90 -26.80
N LYS A 128 2.80 8.23 -27.66
CA LYS A 128 1.34 8.08 -27.52
C LYS A 128 1.05 6.75 -26.83
N GLY A 129 0.53 6.81 -25.62
CA GLY A 129 0.23 5.63 -24.81
C GLY A 129 0.13 5.97 -23.33
N TYR A 130 -0.25 4.99 -22.52
CA TYR A 130 -0.23 5.09 -21.07
C TYR A 130 -0.31 3.72 -20.40
N ILE A 131 0.07 3.67 -19.13
CA ILE A 131 -0.24 2.58 -18.20
C ILE A 131 -1.11 3.16 -17.10
N LYS A 132 -2.36 2.70 -17.00
CA LYS A 132 -3.26 3.07 -15.91
C LYS A 132 -3.30 1.91 -14.92
N VAL A 133 -2.98 2.16 -13.66
CA VAL A 133 -3.04 1.18 -12.57
C VAL A 133 -4.09 1.62 -11.57
N PHE A 134 -5.02 0.73 -11.25
CA PHE A 134 -6.08 0.94 -10.27
C PHE A 134 -5.64 0.43 -8.90
N ASP A 135 -6.25 0.97 -7.85
CA ASP A 135 -6.02 0.59 -6.45
C ASP A 135 -6.22 -0.92 -6.19
N ASN A 136 -7.20 -1.53 -6.86
CA ASN A 136 -7.49 -2.96 -6.81
C ASN A 136 -6.51 -3.84 -7.62
N GLY A 137 -5.44 -3.27 -8.14
CA GLY A 137 -4.40 -3.97 -8.89
C GLY A 137 -4.70 -4.16 -10.37
N LYS A 138 -5.90 -3.86 -10.88
CA LYS A 138 -6.15 -3.91 -12.33
C LYS A 138 -5.23 -2.91 -13.04
N TYR A 139 -4.77 -3.24 -14.23
CA TYR A 139 -4.11 -2.29 -15.10
C TYR A 139 -4.62 -2.32 -16.54
N VAL A 140 -4.43 -1.20 -17.22
CA VAL A 140 -4.62 -1.03 -18.66
C VAL A 140 -3.34 -0.42 -19.24
N PHE A 141 -2.67 -1.16 -20.11
CA PHE A 141 -1.58 -0.67 -20.95
C PHE A 141 -2.16 -0.32 -22.32
N ARG A 142 -1.81 0.86 -22.85
CA ARG A 142 -2.09 1.27 -24.22
C ARG A 142 -0.86 1.88 -24.85
N TYR A 143 -0.57 1.51 -26.08
CA TYR A 143 0.52 2.08 -26.86
C TYR A 143 0.09 2.25 -28.32
N TYR A 144 0.42 3.40 -28.92
CA TYR A 144 0.06 3.75 -30.29
C TYR A 144 1.32 4.15 -31.06
N PRO A 145 1.96 3.20 -31.75
CA PRO A 145 3.10 3.51 -32.60
C PRO A 145 2.67 4.40 -33.78
N ILE A 146 3.60 5.20 -34.30
CA ILE A 146 3.34 6.03 -35.48
C ILE A 146 3.12 5.12 -36.69
N ASN A 147 2.05 5.34 -37.45
CA ASN A 147 1.69 4.59 -38.66
C ASN A 147 1.45 3.09 -38.44
N GLN A 148 1.10 2.67 -37.22
CA GLN A 148 0.78 1.29 -36.89
C GLN A 148 -0.48 1.22 -36.02
N GLU A 149 -1.06 0.04 -35.92
CA GLU A 149 -2.18 -0.22 -35.02
C GLU A 149 -1.75 -0.09 -33.56
N GLY A 150 -2.65 0.44 -32.73
CA GLY A 150 -2.43 0.51 -31.30
C GLY A 150 -2.57 -0.86 -30.64
N ILE A 151 -1.83 -1.05 -29.56
CA ILE A 151 -1.88 -2.26 -28.73
C ILE A 151 -2.47 -1.88 -27.38
N MET A 152 -3.43 -2.68 -26.91
CA MET A 152 -3.92 -2.63 -25.54
C MET A 152 -3.67 -3.96 -24.85
N SER A 153 -3.22 -3.91 -23.61
CA SER A 153 -3.17 -5.08 -22.73
C SER A 153 -3.85 -4.75 -21.41
N ILE A 154 -4.62 -5.69 -20.89
CA ILE A 154 -5.21 -5.62 -19.55
C ILE A 154 -4.64 -6.73 -18.68
N GLY A 155 -4.55 -6.49 -17.38
CA GLY A 155 -4.06 -7.49 -16.44
C GLY A 155 -4.16 -7.03 -15.00
N PHE A 156 -3.34 -7.65 -14.14
CA PHE A 156 -3.29 -7.37 -12.71
C PHE A 156 -1.86 -7.12 -12.24
N CYS A 157 -1.73 -6.28 -11.22
CA CYS A 157 -0.49 -5.97 -10.54
C CYS A 157 -0.60 -6.27 -9.04
N GLU A 158 0.48 -6.78 -8.46
CA GLU A 158 0.60 -7.18 -7.04
C GLU A 158 1.87 -6.67 -6.39
#